data_AF-A0A510KQJ5-F1
#
_entry.id   AF-A0A510KQJ5-F1
#
_cell.length_a   1.000
_cell.length_b   1.000
_cell.length_c   1.000
_cell.angle_alpha   90.00
_cell.angle_beta   90.00
_cell.angle_gamma   90.00
#
_symmetry.space_group_name_H-M   'P 1'
#
loop_
_entity.id
_entity.type
_entity.pdbx_description
1 polymer ?
#
loop_
_entity_poly.entity_id
_entity_poly.type
_entity_poly.pdbx_seq_one_letter_code
_entity_poly.pdbx_strand_id
1 'polypeptide(L)'
;MNLNEKDIFKRRFYSKIIFLSIIILIYTISSIISGFQNGMAFSSIPAGIFWLLQKFIPTQNALQYFPEIMDSAIKTVLLAITSTTVSATFALFLAIIGSNSTGINIFTKITTKVIASFFRNIPIVAWALILVFSFKQSQFTGFLALFLITFGYLTRAFSETIDDVAGDVIEALKSVGASYFQIVFCGVIPSVSSQLLSWLLFFIETGVRESTLIGILTGTGIGFTFSLYYKSFRYDAAGLVILIVTVIVIGIELLSNKLRKEMM
;
A
#
# COMPACT_ATOMS: atom_id res chain seq x y z
N MET A 1 32.24 44.91 8.19
CA MET A 1 33.37 44.02 7.86
C MET A 1 33.08 43.40 6.51
N ASN A 2 33.62 43.99 5.44
CA ASN A 2 33.36 43.58 4.05
C ASN A 2 33.99 42.21 3.80
N LEU A 3 33.16 41.16 3.75
CA LEU A 3 33.63 39.84 3.31
C LEU A 3 33.89 39.91 1.80
N ASN A 4 35.16 39.82 1.43
CA ASN A 4 35.62 39.79 0.06
C ASN A 4 34.99 38.58 -0.65
N GLU A 5 34.40 38.74 -1.83
CA GLU A 5 33.63 37.68 -2.52
C GLU A 5 34.42 36.37 -2.71
N LYS A 6 35.76 36.48 -2.80
CA LYS A 6 36.69 35.34 -2.87
C LYS A 6 36.73 34.47 -1.62
N ASP A 7 36.49 35.01 -0.42
CA ASP A 7 36.52 34.25 0.84
C ASP A 7 35.24 33.43 1.06
N ILE A 8 34.11 33.93 0.56
CA ILE A 8 32.82 33.21 0.59
C ILE A 8 32.88 31.97 -0.31
N PHE A 9 33.51 32.08 -1.49
CA PHE A 9 33.68 30.95 -2.41
C PHE A 9 34.58 29.86 -1.83
N LYS A 10 35.73 30.23 -1.22
CA LYS A 10 36.61 29.27 -0.55
C LYS A 10 35.90 28.56 0.61
N ARG A 11 35.17 29.28 1.47
CA ARG A 11 34.44 28.69 2.60
C ARG A 11 33.35 27.70 2.15
N ARG A 12 32.63 28.01 1.07
CA ARG A 12 31.64 27.09 0.47
C ARG A 12 32.30 25.86 -0.16
N PHE A 13 33.47 26.02 -0.77
CA PHE A 13 34.23 24.91 -1.36
C PHE A 13 34.77 23.95 -0.29
N TYR A 14 35.37 24.48 0.80
CA TYR A 14 35.81 23.67 1.93
C TYR A 14 34.65 22.96 2.64
N SER A 15 33.51 23.63 2.82
CA SER A 15 32.32 23.01 3.41
C SER A 15 31.79 21.84 2.55
N LYS A 16 31.82 21.96 1.21
CA LYS A 16 31.45 20.87 0.30
C LYS A 16 32.43 19.70 0.36
N ILE A 17 33.73 19.97 0.45
CA ILE A 17 34.75 18.92 0.59
C ILE A 17 34.56 18.17 1.91
N ILE A 18 34.40 18.90 3.02
CA ILE A 18 34.18 18.29 4.34
C ILE A 18 32.91 17.43 4.32
N PHE A 19 31.83 17.92 3.72
CA PHE A 19 30.59 17.16 3.58
C PHE A 19 30.78 15.87 2.75
N LEU A 20 31.47 15.95 1.61
CA LEU A 20 31.80 14.78 0.79
C LEU A 20 32.70 13.78 1.52
N SER A 21 33.70 14.27 2.25
CA SER A 21 34.59 13.42 3.06
C SER A 21 33.82 12.72 4.19
N ILE A 22 32.87 13.39 4.84
CA ILE A 22 32.01 12.79 5.86
C ILE A 22 31.13 11.70 5.24
N ILE A 23 30.54 11.93 4.07
CA ILE A 23 29.76 10.92 3.36
C ILE A 23 30.61 9.70 3.01
N ILE A 24 31.81 9.91 2.47
CA ILE A 24 32.74 8.82 2.14
C ILE A 24 33.15 8.06 3.40
N LEU A 25 33.45 8.76 4.49
CA LEU A 25 33.81 8.15 5.76
C LEU A 25 32.65 7.30 6.30
N ILE A 26 31.43 7.85 6.35
CA ILE A 26 30.23 7.11 6.77
C ILE A 26 30.04 5.87 5.89
N TYR A 27 30.13 6.01 4.57
CA TYR A 27 30.00 4.89 3.65
C TYR A 27 31.06 3.82 3.87
N THR A 28 32.33 4.19 4.02
CA THR A 28 33.41 3.22 4.26
C THR A 28 33.24 2.48 5.58
N ILE A 29 32.88 3.20 6.66
CA ILE A 29 32.60 2.61 7.97
C ILE A 29 31.42 1.65 7.87
N SER A 30 30.31 2.07 7.26
CA SER A 30 29.13 1.22 7.06
C SER A 30 29.47 0.00 6.20
N SER A 31 30.24 0.16 5.12
CA SER A 31 30.63 -0.94 4.22
C SER A 31 31.48 -1.99 4.94
N ILE A 32 32.39 -1.56 5.82
CA ILE A 32 33.23 -2.47 6.63
C ILE A 32 32.38 -3.20 7.66
N ILE A 33 31.53 -2.49 8.41
CA ILE A 33 30.66 -3.09 9.45
C ILE A 33 29.69 -4.10 8.84
N SER A 34 29.11 -3.80 7.69
CA SER A 34 28.19 -4.69 6.98
C SER A 34 28.88 -5.82 6.20
N GLY A 35 30.23 -5.85 6.14
CA GLY A 35 30.98 -6.82 5.34
C GLY A 35 30.71 -6.73 3.83
N PHE A 36 30.24 -5.57 3.35
CA PHE A 36 29.77 -5.40 1.99
C PHE A 36 30.96 -5.29 1.03
N GLN A 37 31.21 -6.35 0.26
CA GLN A 37 32.30 -6.43 -0.71
C GLN A 37 31.92 -5.71 -2.01
N ASN A 38 32.12 -4.39 -2.04
CA ASN A 38 31.72 -3.50 -3.14
C ASN A 38 32.10 -4.03 -4.53
N GLY A 39 33.36 -4.46 -4.73
CA GLY A 39 33.84 -4.91 -6.06
C GLY A 39 33.15 -6.17 -6.58
N MET A 40 32.92 -7.17 -5.72
CA MET A 40 32.26 -8.42 -6.13
C MET A 40 30.75 -8.24 -6.32
N ALA A 41 30.12 -7.37 -5.52
CA ALA A 41 28.70 -7.06 -5.62
C ALA A 41 28.34 -6.48 -6.99
N PHE A 42 29.10 -5.52 -7.52
CA PHE A 42 28.81 -4.94 -8.84
C PHE A 42 29.06 -5.93 -9.98
N SER A 43 30.09 -6.77 -9.87
CA SER A 43 30.39 -7.78 -10.90
C SER A 43 29.37 -8.91 -10.99
N SER A 44 28.61 -9.16 -9.91
CA SER A 44 27.60 -10.23 -9.85
C SER A 44 26.21 -9.79 -10.31
N ILE A 45 25.96 -8.48 -10.51
CA ILE A 45 24.68 -7.97 -11.02
C ILE A 45 24.34 -8.54 -12.40
N PRO A 46 25.23 -8.49 -13.42
CA PRO A 46 24.91 -9.04 -14.74
C PRO A 46 24.63 -10.55 -14.69
N ALA A 47 25.42 -11.29 -13.91
CA ALA A 47 25.23 -12.73 -13.72
C ALA A 47 23.89 -13.05 -13.04
N GLY A 48 23.49 -12.26 -12.04
CA GLY A 48 22.22 -12.40 -11.36
C GLY A 48 21.02 -12.13 -12.27
N ILE A 49 21.08 -11.08 -13.10
CA ILE A 49 20.03 -10.76 -14.08
C ILE A 49 19.91 -11.89 -15.10
N PHE A 50 21.04 -12.36 -15.64
CA PHE A 50 21.05 -13.46 -16.60
C PHE A 50 20.44 -14.74 -16.01
N TRP A 51 20.81 -15.08 -14.77
CA TRP A 51 20.25 -16.22 -14.05
C TRP A 51 18.73 -16.10 -13.86
N LEU A 52 18.24 -14.91 -13.47
CA LEU A 52 16.82 -14.63 -13.31
C LEU A 52 16.06 -14.84 -14.62
N LEU A 53 16.53 -14.21 -15.69
CA LEU A 53 15.91 -14.32 -17.01
C LEU A 53 15.95 -15.74 -17.54
N GLN A 54 17.01 -16.49 -17.31
CA GLN A 54 17.10 -17.87 -17.80
C GLN A 54 16.21 -18.84 -17.00
N LYS A 55 16.10 -18.67 -15.68
CA LYS A 55 15.42 -19.63 -14.80
C LYS A 55 13.93 -19.40 -14.64
N PHE A 56 13.47 -18.15 -14.73
CA PHE A 56 12.07 -17.79 -14.52
C PHE A 56 11.25 -17.72 -15.82
N ILE A 57 11.79 -18.16 -16.97
CA ILE A 57 10.98 -18.33 -18.19
C ILE A 57 10.08 -19.56 -17.99
N PRO A 58 8.74 -19.40 -18.08
CA PRO A 58 7.82 -20.53 -17.97
C PRO A 58 8.06 -21.54 -19.09
N THR A 59 8.25 -22.81 -18.72
CA THR A 59 8.37 -23.93 -19.68
C THR A 59 7.01 -24.55 -19.94
N GLN A 60 6.90 -25.43 -20.96
CA GLN A 60 5.67 -26.18 -21.22
C GLN A 60 5.23 -27.02 -20.00
N ASN A 61 6.18 -27.53 -19.21
CA ASN A 61 5.90 -28.26 -17.98
C ASN A 61 5.29 -27.37 -16.89
N ALA A 62 5.57 -26.06 -16.89
CA ALA A 62 4.97 -25.14 -15.92
C ALA A 62 3.46 -24.95 -16.16
N LEU A 63 2.98 -25.13 -17.40
CA LEU A 63 1.56 -24.95 -17.76
C LEU A 63 0.62 -25.91 -17.03
N GLN A 64 1.11 -27.06 -16.55
CA GLN A 64 0.29 -27.97 -15.75
C GLN A 64 -0.17 -27.34 -14.41
N TYR A 65 0.56 -26.33 -13.90
CA TYR A 65 0.21 -25.60 -12.69
C TYR A 65 -0.70 -24.41 -12.95
N PHE A 66 -0.96 -24.08 -14.21
CA PHE A 66 -1.79 -22.93 -14.57
C PHE A 66 -3.15 -22.90 -13.86
N PRO A 67 -3.91 -24.00 -13.76
CA PRO A 67 -5.21 -23.99 -13.05
C PRO A 67 -5.07 -23.65 -11.56
N GLU A 68 -4.08 -24.23 -10.89
CA GLU A 68 -3.80 -23.99 -9.46
C GLU A 68 -3.35 -22.53 -9.23
N ILE A 69 -2.46 -22.04 -10.08
CA ILE A 69 -1.97 -20.66 -10.03
C ILE A 69 -3.12 -19.67 -10.27
N MET A 70 -3.99 -19.95 -11.24
CA MET A 70 -5.15 -19.09 -11.53
C MET A 70 -6.15 -19.06 -10.37
N ASP A 71 -6.46 -20.21 -9.76
CA ASP A 71 -7.31 -20.28 -8.57
C ASP A 71 -6.72 -19.47 -7.40
N SER A 72 -5.42 -19.62 -7.14
CA SER A 72 -4.71 -18.82 -6.14
C SER A 72 -4.71 -17.32 -6.46
N ALA A 73 -4.60 -16.94 -7.73
CA ALA A 73 -4.64 -15.55 -8.16
C ALA A 73 -6.04 -14.94 -7.99
N ILE A 74 -7.10 -15.67 -8.36
CA ILE A 74 -8.49 -15.25 -8.14
C ILE A 74 -8.75 -15.06 -6.64
N LYS A 75 -8.34 -16.01 -5.80
CA LYS A 75 -8.46 -15.89 -4.33
C LYS A 75 -7.75 -14.64 -3.80
N THR A 76 -6.61 -14.28 -4.36
CA THR A 76 -5.85 -13.07 -4.00
C THR A 76 -6.61 -11.80 -4.36
N VAL A 77 -7.21 -11.74 -5.55
CA VAL A 77 -8.04 -10.61 -5.99
C VAL A 77 -9.29 -10.48 -5.12
N LEU A 78 -9.98 -11.59 -4.88
CA LEU A 78 -11.18 -11.61 -4.03
C LEU A 78 -10.87 -11.20 -2.59
N LEU A 79 -9.71 -11.62 -2.07
CA LEU A 79 -9.25 -11.21 -0.74
C LEU A 79 -9.10 -9.69 -0.66
N ALA A 80 -8.41 -9.07 -1.62
CA ALA A 80 -8.21 -7.63 -1.67
C ALA A 80 -9.52 -6.84 -1.82
N ILE A 81 -10.44 -7.32 -2.67
CA ILE A 81 -11.77 -6.70 -2.84
C ILE A 81 -12.56 -6.78 -1.53
N THR A 82 -12.60 -7.97 -0.92
CA THR A 82 -13.40 -8.20 0.30
C THR A 82 -12.84 -7.41 1.47
N SER A 83 -11.51 -7.43 1.69
CA SER A 83 -10.88 -6.66 2.76
C SER A 83 -11.12 -5.17 2.58
N THR A 84 -10.93 -4.64 1.37
CA THR A 84 -11.07 -3.22 1.10
C THR A 84 -12.52 -2.75 1.26
N THR A 85 -13.49 -3.52 0.76
CA THR A 85 -14.92 -3.19 0.87
C THR A 85 -15.37 -3.14 2.33
N VAL A 86 -14.96 -4.13 3.13
CA VAL A 86 -15.29 -4.16 4.56
C VAL A 86 -14.59 -3.03 5.30
N SER A 87 -13.28 -2.81 5.07
CA SER A 87 -12.53 -1.68 5.63
C SER A 87 -13.18 -0.35 5.30
N ALA A 88 -13.58 -0.13 4.06
CA ALA A 88 -14.19 1.12 3.61
C ALA A 88 -15.54 1.37 4.27
N THR A 89 -16.34 0.32 4.45
CA THR A 89 -17.64 0.44 5.13
C THR A 89 -17.43 0.97 6.54
N PHE A 90 -16.58 0.31 7.34
CA PHE A 90 -16.28 0.76 8.70
C PHE A 90 -15.56 2.12 8.74
N ALA A 91 -14.63 2.35 7.81
CA ALA A 91 -13.90 3.61 7.69
C ALA A 91 -14.83 4.77 7.38
N LEU A 92 -15.86 4.58 6.55
CA LEU A 92 -16.84 5.62 6.21
C LEU A 92 -17.66 6.02 7.43
N PHE A 93 -18.17 5.05 8.19
CA PHE A 93 -18.88 5.33 9.44
C PHE A 93 -18.00 6.11 10.42
N LEU A 94 -16.75 5.67 10.61
CA LEU A 94 -15.83 6.32 11.52
C LEU A 94 -15.40 7.71 11.03
N ALA A 95 -15.21 7.88 9.72
CA ALA A 95 -14.89 9.17 9.10
C ALA A 95 -16.00 10.19 9.26
N ILE A 96 -17.28 9.82 9.06
CA ILE A 96 -18.42 10.72 9.25
C ILE A 96 -18.48 11.23 10.70
N ILE A 97 -18.25 10.34 11.67
CA ILE A 97 -18.35 10.66 13.11
C ILE A 97 -17.11 11.43 13.61
N GLY A 98 -15.96 11.24 12.96
CA GLY A 98 -14.66 11.79 13.34
C GLY A 98 -14.17 13.00 12.54
N SER A 99 -14.89 13.40 11.49
CA SER A 99 -14.55 14.56 10.65
C SER A 99 -14.66 15.88 11.43
N ASN A 100 -13.98 16.92 10.95
CA ASN A 100 -14.10 18.27 11.50
C ASN A 100 -15.44 18.92 11.14
N SER A 101 -15.99 18.62 9.97
CA SER A 101 -17.18 19.29 9.42
C SER A 101 -18.49 18.61 9.83
N THR A 102 -18.53 17.27 9.82
CA THR A 102 -19.72 16.46 10.19
C THR A 102 -19.63 15.83 11.58
N GLY A 103 -18.47 15.85 12.23
CA GLY A 103 -18.27 15.19 13.53
C GLY A 103 -19.18 15.73 14.64
N ILE A 104 -19.60 14.82 15.54
CA ILE A 104 -20.53 15.14 16.62
C ILE A 104 -19.80 15.86 17.77
N ASN A 105 -18.65 15.33 18.22
CA ASN A 105 -17.92 15.80 19.40
C ASN A 105 -16.41 15.84 19.16
N ILE A 106 -15.69 16.72 19.88
CA ILE A 106 -14.22 16.75 19.84
C ILE A 106 -13.59 15.41 20.24
N PHE A 107 -14.23 14.69 21.17
CA PHE A 107 -13.78 13.38 21.62
C PHE A 107 -13.82 12.33 20.50
N THR A 108 -14.91 12.28 19.71
CA THR A 108 -15.03 11.30 18.61
C THR A 108 -14.03 11.59 17.50
N LYS A 109 -13.76 12.87 17.24
CA LYS A 109 -12.71 13.33 16.33
C LYS A 109 -11.31 12.88 16.77
N ILE A 110 -10.94 13.11 18.02
CA ILE A 110 -9.63 12.69 18.54
C ILE A 110 -9.50 11.17 18.49
N THR A 111 -10.51 10.45 18.97
CA THR A 111 -10.54 8.98 18.97
C THR A 111 -10.38 8.41 17.56
N THR A 112 -11.11 8.96 16.58
CA THR A 112 -11.01 8.55 15.17
C THR A 112 -9.61 8.77 14.62
N LYS A 113 -8.99 9.93 14.89
CA LYS A 113 -7.62 10.23 14.43
C LYS A 113 -6.59 9.30 15.08
N VAL A 114 -6.75 8.97 16.35
CA VAL A 114 -5.86 8.04 17.06
C VAL A 114 -6.00 6.63 16.49
N ILE A 115 -7.23 6.15 16.30
CA ILE A 115 -7.53 4.84 15.69
C ILE A 115 -6.91 4.75 14.29
N ALA A 116 -7.17 5.73 13.43
CA ALA A 116 -6.63 5.76 12.07
C ALA A 116 -5.09 5.77 12.07
N SER A 117 -4.49 6.60 12.92
CA SER A 117 -3.03 6.70 13.05
C SER A 117 -2.41 5.38 13.53
N PHE A 118 -2.99 4.75 14.54
CA PHE A 118 -2.50 3.47 15.08
C PHE A 118 -2.47 2.37 14.01
N PHE A 119 -3.59 2.17 13.32
CA PHE A 119 -3.69 1.11 12.31
C PHE A 119 -2.80 1.35 11.09
N ARG A 120 -2.65 2.61 10.67
CA ARG A 120 -1.88 3.01 9.49
C ARG A 120 -0.37 2.98 9.70
N ASN A 121 0.10 3.26 10.93
CA ASN A 121 1.53 3.38 11.21
C ASN A 121 2.22 2.02 11.38
N ILE A 122 1.47 0.95 11.63
CA ILE A 122 2.02 -0.41 11.72
C ILE A 122 2.19 -0.96 10.29
N PRO A 123 3.41 -1.40 9.90
CA PRO A 123 3.64 -1.98 8.59
C PRO A 123 2.80 -3.24 8.35
N ILE A 124 2.41 -3.46 7.09
CA ILE A 124 1.57 -4.60 6.70
C ILE A 124 2.14 -5.96 7.10
N VAL A 125 3.47 -6.11 6.99
CA VAL A 125 4.20 -7.32 7.38
C VAL A 125 4.09 -7.56 8.88
N ALA A 126 4.16 -6.50 9.70
CA ALA A 126 4.01 -6.61 11.13
C ALA A 126 2.58 -7.05 11.52
N TRP A 127 1.56 -6.49 10.85
CA TRP A 127 0.18 -6.96 11.01
C TRP A 127 0.03 -8.43 10.67
N ALA A 128 0.54 -8.87 9.52
CA ALA A 128 0.49 -10.26 9.11
C ALA A 128 1.16 -11.19 10.13
N LEU A 129 2.36 -10.85 10.62
CA LEU A 129 3.09 -11.66 11.60
C LEU A 129 2.35 -11.80 12.93
N ILE A 130 1.88 -10.69 13.50
CA ILE A 130 1.13 -10.70 14.77
C ILE A 130 -0.13 -11.56 14.63
N LEU A 131 -0.86 -11.40 13.52
CA LEU A 131 -2.09 -12.13 13.30
C LEU A 131 -1.86 -13.62 13.01
N VAL A 132 -0.77 -14.00 12.36
CA VAL A 132 -0.40 -15.42 12.20
C VAL A 132 -0.12 -16.07 13.54
N PHE A 133 0.50 -15.38 14.50
CA PHE A 133 0.68 -15.93 15.84
C PHE A 133 -0.66 -16.17 16.57
N SER A 134 -1.65 -15.30 16.36
CA SER A 134 -2.96 -15.42 17.02
C SER A 134 -3.92 -16.38 16.31
N PHE A 135 -4.02 -16.32 14.98
CA PHE A 135 -5.03 -16.99 14.15
C PHE A 135 -4.46 -18.11 13.26
N LYS A 136 -3.15 -18.36 13.33
CA LYS A 136 -2.41 -19.30 12.49
C LYS A 136 -2.44 -18.90 11.01
N GLN A 137 -1.88 -19.75 10.15
CA GLN A 137 -1.93 -19.60 8.71
C GLN A 137 -3.35 -19.92 8.21
N SER A 138 -4.09 -18.88 7.81
CA SER A 138 -5.46 -19.01 7.33
C SER A 138 -5.85 -17.86 6.39
N GLN A 139 -6.90 -18.05 5.58
CA GLN A 139 -7.45 -17.00 4.71
C GLN A 139 -7.97 -15.81 5.52
N PHE A 140 -8.55 -16.09 6.69
CA PHE A 140 -9.04 -15.06 7.61
C PHE A 140 -7.89 -14.19 8.15
N THR A 141 -6.74 -14.79 8.43
CA THR A 141 -5.54 -14.07 8.87
C THR A 141 -5.07 -13.06 7.82
N GLY A 142 -5.02 -13.47 6.55
CA GLY A 142 -4.66 -12.58 5.43
C GLY A 142 -5.69 -11.46 5.22
N PHE A 143 -6.97 -11.80 5.33
CA PHE A 143 -8.06 -10.82 5.27
C PHE A 143 -7.90 -9.76 6.37
N LEU A 144 -7.67 -10.18 7.62
CA LEU A 144 -7.56 -9.28 8.75
C LEU A 144 -6.31 -8.38 8.65
N ALA A 145 -5.20 -8.90 8.15
CA ALA A 145 -3.98 -8.11 7.92
C ALA A 145 -4.24 -6.97 6.92
N LEU A 146 -4.84 -7.27 5.76
CA LEU A 146 -5.22 -6.25 4.78
C LEU A 146 -6.29 -5.29 5.33
N PHE A 147 -7.27 -5.84 6.05
CA PHE A 147 -8.38 -5.07 6.59
C PHE A 147 -7.88 -3.99 7.54
N LEU A 148 -7.03 -4.34 8.51
CA LEU A 148 -6.59 -3.41 9.55
C LEU A 148 -5.78 -2.25 8.96
N ILE A 149 -4.83 -2.54 8.08
CA ILE A 149 -4.03 -1.47 7.46
C ILE A 149 -4.90 -0.59 6.56
N THR A 150 -5.73 -1.19 5.69
CA THR A 150 -6.59 -0.47 4.74
C THR A 150 -7.63 0.37 5.48
N PHE A 151 -8.17 -0.13 6.59
CA PHE A 151 -9.10 0.59 7.46
C PHE A 151 -8.46 1.86 8.03
N GLY A 152 -7.23 1.79 8.53
CA GLY A 152 -6.52 2.95 9.05
C GLY A 152 -6.28 4.03 7.99
N TYR A 153 -5.86 3.62 6.80
CA TYR A 153 -5.68 4.53 5.66
C TYR A 153 -7.00 5.16 5.19
N LEU A 154 -8.02 4.34 4.93
CA LEU A 154 -9.32 4.82 4.43
C LEU A 154 -10.03 5.72 5.43
N THR A 155 -9.95 5.42 6.74
CA THR A 155 -10.56 6.28 7.77
C THR A 155 -9.99 7.70 7.70
N ARG A 156 -8.66 7.82 7.54
CA ARG A 156 -8.00 9.12 7.41
C ARG A 156 -8.39 9.80 6.09
N ALA A 157 -8.27 9.09 4.98
CA ALA A 157 -8.53 9.62 3.65
C ALA A 157 -9.98 10.07 3.48
N PHE A 158 -10.95 9.28 3.94
CA PHE A 158 -12.36 9.62 3.91
C PHE A 158 -12.67 10.82 4.80
N SER A 159 -12.09 10.90 6.00
CA SER A 159 -12.28 12.05 6.88
C SER A 159 -11.75 13.34 6.27
N GLU A 160 -10.59 13.31 5.62
CA GLU A 160 -10.02 14.48 4.91
C GLU A 160 -10.90 14.87 3.72
N THR A 161 -11.31 13.89 2.90
CA THR A 161 -12.19 14.11 1.74
C THR A 161 -13.54 14.72 2.15
N ILE A 162 -14.12 14.25 3.25
CA ILE A 162 -15.35 14.81 3.81
C ILE A 162 -15.12 16.25 4.28
N ASP A 163 -14.03 16.51 5.00
CA ASP A 163 -13.74 17.84 5.53
C ASP A 163 -13.52 18.88 4.43
N ASP A 164 -12.90 18.49 3.31
CA ASP A 164 -12.61 19.36 2.18
C ASP A 164 -13.88 19.84 1.44
N VAL A 165 -14.94 19.02 1.39
CA VAL A 165 -16.16 19.31 0.61
C VAL A 165 -17.33 19.73 1.50
N ALA A 166 -17.40 19.27 2.74
CA ALA A 166 -18.61 19.37 3.55
C ALA A 166 -18.96 20.80 4.01
N GLY A 167 -17.99 21.72 4.08
CA GLY A 167 -18.23 23.09 4.59
C GLY A 167 -19.40 23.80 3.90
N ASP A 168 -19.29 23.99 2.58
CA ASP A 168 -20.28 24.71 1.78
C ASP A 168 -21.63 23.98 1.73
N VAL A 169 -21.60 22.64 1.64
CA VAL A 169 -22.80 21.79 1.58
C VAL A 169 -23.61 21.87 2.88
N ILE A 170 -22.92 21.85 4.03
CA ILE A 170 -23.55 21.93 5.34
C ILE A 170 -24.21 23.29 5.53
N GLU A 171 -23.54 24.39 5.19
CA GLU A 171 -24.08 25.74 5.33
C GLU A 171 -25.34 25.95 4.47
N ALA A 172 -25.29 25.52 3.21
CA ALA A 172 -26.41 25.60 2.29
C ALA A 172 -27.63 24.82 2.80
N LEU A 173 -27.47 23.56 3.22
CA LEU A 173 -28.59 22.73 3.66
C LEU A 173 -29.14 23.15 5.04
N LYS A 174 -28.30 23.67 5.93
CA LYS A 174 -28.75 24.25 7.20
C LYS A 174 -29.65 25.47 7.00
N SER A 175 -29.39 26.28 5.97
CA SER A 175 -30.22 27.47 5.67
C SER A 175 -31.68 27.14 5.34
N VAL A 176 -31.95 25.94 4.85
CA VAL A 176 -33.29 25.44 4.50
C VAL A 176 -33.90 24.60 5.65
N GLY A 177 -33.23 24.51 6.80
CA GLY A 177 -33.70 23.76 7.97
C GLY A 177 -33.52 22.24 7.88
N ALA A 178 -32.59 21.76 7.05
CA ALA A 178 -32.31 20.32 6.94
C ALA A 178 -31.76 19.74 8.26
N SER A 179 -32.21 18.54 8.61
CA SER A 179 -31.70 17.77 9.75
C SER A 179 -30.29 17.21 9.47
N TYR A 180 -29.56 16.87 10.53
CA TYR A 180 -28.19 16.32 10.44
C TYR A 180 -28.08 15.12 9.48
N PHE A 181 -29.00 14.15 9.58
CA PHE A 181 -28.98 12.96 8.72
C PHE A 181 -29.24 13.29 7.25
N GLN A 182 -30.10 14.27 6.96
CA GLN A 182 -30.33 14.74 5.59
C GLN A 182 -29.08 15.43 5.05
N ILE A 183 -28.40 16.25 5.85
CA ILE A 183 -27.17 16.91 5.44
C ILE A 183 -26.08 15.89 5.10
N VAL A 184 -25.87 14.89 5.97
CA VAL A 184 -24.82 13.88 5.78
C VAL A 184 -25.14 12.96 4.59
N PHE A 185 -26.29 12.29 4.60
CA PHE A 185 -26.58 11.23 3.64
C PHE A 185 -27.13 11.74 2.31
N CYS A 186 -27.75 12.92 2.27
CA CYS A 186 -28.31 13.50 1.04
C CYS A 186 -27.50 14.68 0.49
N GLY A 187 -26.60 15.27 1.29
CA GLY A 187 -25.69 16.32 0.84
C GLY A 187 -24.25 15.82 0.72
N VAL A 188 -23.58 15.66 1.86
CA VAL A 188 -22.14 15.44 1.94
C VAL A 188 -21.69 14.15 1.24
N ILE A 189 -22.30 13.00 1.57
CA ILE A 189 -21.89 11.71 1.01
C ILE A 189 -22.06 11.64 -0.52
N PRO A 190 -23.20 12.07 -1.10
CA PRO A 190 -23.32 12.21 -2.54
C PRO A 190 -22.22 13.10 -3.16
N SER A 191 -21.92 14.24 -2.54
CA SER A 191 -20.91 15.19 -3.03
C SER A 191 -19.48 14.61 -3.04
N VAL A 192 -19.13 13.72 -2.10
CA VAL A 192 -17.79 13.10 -2.04
C VAL A 192 -17.72 11.70 -2.66
N SER A 193 -18.85 11.15 -3.13
CA SER A 193 -18.97 9.76 -3.56
C SER A 193 -17.95 9.33 -4.63
N SER A 194 -17.68 10.20 -5.61
CA SER A 194 -16.70 9.93 -6.67
C SER A 194 -15.28 9.75 -6.11
N GLN A 195 -14.92 10.57 -5.12
CA GLN A 195 -13.61 10.53 -4.49
C GLN A 195 -13.49 9.36 -3.51
N LEU A 196 -14.55 9.01 -2.78
CA LEU A 196 -14.59 7.80 -1.97
C LEU A 196 -14.39 6.54 -2.82
N LEU A 197 -15.04 6.47 -4.00
CA LEU A 197 -14.87 5.33 -4.90
C LEU A 197 -13.49 5.29 -5.54
N SER A 198 -12.90 6.46 -5.83
CA SER A 198 -11.51 6.54 -6.30
C SER A 198 -10.53 5.96 -5.28
N TRP A 199 -10.71 6.26 -3.99
CA TRP A 199 -9.94 5.66 -2.90
C TRP A 199 -10.15 4.15 -2.78
N LEU A 200 -11.39 3.69 -2.89
CA LEU A 200 -11.72 2.26 -2.91
C LEU A 200 -10.97 1.51 -4.01
N LEU A 201 -11.05 1.99 -5.25
CA LEU A 201 -10.38 1.40 -6.40
C LEU A 201 -8.86 1.35 -6.21
N PHE A 202 -8.27 2.44 -5.70
CA PHE A 202 -6.85 2.52 -5.40
C PHE A 202 -6.41 1.48 -4.36
N PHE A 203 -7.19 1.29 -3.29
CA PHE A 203 -6.88 0.30 -2.25
C PHE A 203 -7.15 -1.14 -2.69
N ILE A 204 -8.10 -1.38 -3.59
CA ILE A 204 -8.27 -2.71 -4.21
C ILE A 204 -7.02 -3.05 -5.03
N GLU A 205 -6.59 -2.16 -5.92
CA GLU A 205 -5.40 -2.33 -6.76
C GLU A 205 -4.14 -2.58 -5.91
N THR A 206 -3.89 -1.70 -4.94
CA THR A 206 -2.74 -1.82 -4.04
C THR A 206 -2.87 -3.07 -3.17
N GLY A 207 -4.07 -3.39 -2.71
CA GLY A 207 -4.37 -4.58 -1.91
C GLY A 207 -4.04 -5.88 -2.64
N VAL A 208 -4.26 -5.97 -3.95
CA VAL A 208 -3.86 -7.14 -4.76
C VAL A 208 -2.35 -7.31 -4.77
N ARG A 209 -1.60 -6.20 -4.93
CA ARG A 209 -0.13 -6.21 -4.89
C ARG A 209 0.36 -6.66 -3.51
N GLU A 210 -0.17 -6.07 -2.44
CA GLU A 210 0.21 -6.39 -1.06
C GLU A 210 -0.19 -7.81 -0.62
N SER A 211 -1.27 -8.34 -1.19
CA SER A 211 -1.72 -9.71 -0.93
C SER A 211 -0.69 -10.76 -1.36
N THR A 212 0.23 -10.41 -2.28
CA THR A 212 1.35 -11.30 -2.64
C THR A 212 2.30 -11.49 -1.46
N LEU A 213 2.70 -10.41 -0.78
CA LEU A 213 3.55 -10.47 0.40
C LEU A 213 2.83 -11.13 1.58
N ILE A 214 1.57 -10.76 1.81
CA ILE A 214 0.76 -11.37 2.87
C ILE A 214 0.62 -12.86 2.64
N GLY A 215 0.32 -13.28 1.41
CA GLY A 215 0.15 -14.68 1.07
C GLY A 215 1.36 -15.55 1.41
N ILE A 216 2.58 -15.02 1.21
CA ILE A 216 3.83 -15.69 1.62
C ILE A 216 3.86 -15.93 3.13
N LEU A 217 3.41 -14.96 3.92
CA LEU A 217 3.45 -14.99 5.39
C LEU A 217 2.33 -15.83 6.00
N THR A 218 1.11 -15.70 5.45
CA THR A 218 -0.10 -16.35 5.96
C THR A 218 -0.34 -17.73 5.38
N GLY A 219 0.46 -18.16 4.40
CA GLY A 219 0.30 -19.46 3.75
C GLY A 219 -0.91 -19.53 2.82
N THR A 220 -1.30 -18.40 2.21
CA THR A 220 -2.51 -18.30 1.39
C THR A 220 -2.29 -17.60 0.06
N GLY A 221 -3.19 -17.85 -0.89
CA GLY A 221 -3.24 -17.15 -2.18
C GLY A 221 -1.96 -17.29 -3.01
N ILE A 222 -1.76 -16.32 -3.90
CA ILE A 222 -0.73 -16.40 -4.94
C ILE A 222 0.69 -16.25 -4.38
N GLY A 223 0.85 -15.51 -3.28
CA GLY A 223 2.11 -15.37 -2.58
C GLY A 223 2.62 -16.69 -2.03
N PHE A 224 1.72 -17.48 -1.42
CA PHE A 224 2.07 -18.81 -0.95
C PHE A 224 2.45 -19.74 -2.11
N THR A 225 1.65 -19.77 -3.17
CA THR A 225 1.94 -20.57 -4.38
C THR A 225 3.30 -20.21 -4.98
N PHE A 226 3.64 -18.92 -5.07
CA PHE A 226 4.98 -18.48 -5.46
C PHE A 226 6.05 -19.06 -4.54
N SER A 227 5.89 -18.89 -3.23
CA SER A 227 6.86 -19.34 -2.24
C SER A 227 7.08 -20.86 -2.26
N LEU A 228 6.01 -21.62 -2.56
CA LEU A 228 6.04 -23.07 -2.67
C LEU A 228 6.94 -23.50 -3.83
N TYR A 229 6.67 -23.02 -5.05
CA TYR A 229 7.47 -23.38 -6.23
C TYR A 229 8.90 -22.85 -6.14
N TYR A 230 9.09 -21.63 -5.63
CA TYR A 230 10.41 -21.07 -5.42
C TYR A 230 11.27 -21.92 -4.47
N LYS A 231 10.72 -22.30 -3.30
CA LYS A 231 11.41 -23.14 -2.32
C LYS A 231 11.64 -24.57 -2.81
N SER A 232 10.81 -25.06 -3.71
CA SER A 232 10.98 -26.37 -4.36
C SER A 232 11.96 -26.35 -5.55
N PHE A 233 12.69 -25.25 -5.77
CA PHE A 233 13.61 -25.08 -6.91
C PHE A 233 12.93 -25.15 -8.29
N ARG A 234 11.61 -24.89 -8.34
CA ARG A 234 10.78 -24.92 -9.55
C ARG A 234 10.61 -23.53 -10.10
N TYR A 235 11.71 -22.97 -10.59
CA TYR A 235 11.78 -21.57 -11.01
C TYR A 235 10.93 -21.26 -12.24
N ASP A 236 10.68 -22.25 -13.10
CA ASP A 236 9.79 -22.14 -14.26
C ASP A 236 8.33 -21.94 -13.85
N ALA A 237 7.85 -22.71 -12.86
CA ALA A 237 6.53 -22.53 -12.27
C ALA A 237 6.42 -21.23 -11.45
N ALA A 238 7.46 -20.87 -10.70
CA ALA A 238 7.51 -19.59 -9.99
C ALA A 238 7.47 -18.39 -10.97
N GLY A 239 8.14 -18.51 -12.12
CA GLY A 239 8.08 -17.55 -13.22
C GLY A 239 6.68 -17.41 -13.81
N LEU A 240 5.96 -18.52 -13.97
CA LEU A 240 4.57 -18.50 -14.41
C LEU A 240 3.67 -17.76 -13.41
N VAL A 241 3.89 -17.93 -12.11
CA VAL A 241 3.19 -17.16 -11.07
C VAL A 241 3.43 -15.67 -11.21
N ILE A 242 4.71 -15.25 -11.37
CA ILE A 242 5.05 -13.83 -11.57
C ILE A 242 4.33 -13.27 -12.80
N LEU A 243 4.40 -13.97 -13.93
CA LEU A 243 3.76 -13.54 -15.18
C LEU A 243 2.26 -13.33 -14.99
N ILE A 244 1.56 -14.30 -14.39
CA ILE A 244 0.12 -14.24 -14.16
C ILE A 244 -0.25 -13.09 -13.21
N VAL A 245 0.48 -12.92 -12.11
CA VAL A 245 0.27 -11.81 -11.17
C VAL A 245 0.48 -10.47 -11.87
N THR A 246 1.54 -10.31 -12.66
CA THR A 246 1.81 -9.08 -13.40
C THR A 246 0.67 -8.75 -14.38
N VAL A 247 0.21 -9.73 -15.16
CA VAL A 247 -0.92 -9.53 -16.09
C VAL A 247 -2.19 -9.12 -15.34
N ILE A 248 -2.50 -9.77 -14.22
CA ILE A 248 -3.69 -9.45 -13.42
C ILE A 248 -3.59 -8.05 -12.82
N VAL A 249 -2.46 -7.69 -12.21
CA VAL A 249 -2.25 -6.37 -11.59
C VAL A 249 -2.37 -5.27 -12.64
N ILE A 250 -1.73 -5.43 -13.81
CA ILE A 250 -1.86 -4.48 -14.92
C ILE A 250 -3.32 -4.39 -15.39
N GLY A 251 -4.01 -5.52 -15.52
CA GLY A 251 -5.42 -5.54 -15.91
C GLY A 251 -6.32 -4.78 -14.92
N ILE A 252 -6.10 -4.95 -13.62
CA ILE A 252 -6.82 -4.24 -12.56
C ILE A 252 -6.50 -2.75 -12.57
N GLU A 253 -5.24 -2.37 -12.77
CA GLU A 253 -4.81 -0.97 -12.87
C GLU A 253 -5.49 -0.27 -14.06
N LEU A 254 -5.49 -0.90 -15.25
CA LEU A 254 -6.15 -0.38 -16.44
C LEU A 254 -7.66 -0.22 -16.25
N LEU A 255 -8.32 -1.22 -15.64
CA LEU A 255 -9.73 -1.16 -15.32
C LEU A 255 -10.03 -0.04 -14.31
N SER A 256 -9.22 0.07 -13.25
CA SER A 256 -9.39 1.08 -12.21
C SER A 256 -9.19 2.49 -12.74
N ASN A 257 -8.25 2.69 -13.66
CA ASN A 257 -8.02 3.98 -14.32
C ASN A 257 -9.17 4.36 -15.26
N LYS A 258 -9.72 3.38 -15.99
CA LYS A 258 -10.89 3.60 -16.84
C LYS A 258 -12.10 4.03 -16.01
N LEU A 259 -12.40 3.30 -14.94
CA LEU A 259 -13.52 3.62 -14.03
C LEU A 259 -13.36 5.00 -13.39
N ARG A 260 -12.16 5.32 -12.89
CA ARG A 260 -11.88 6.66 -12.32
C ARG A 260 -12.11 7.79 -13.32
N LYS A 261 -11.77 7.58 -14.59
CA LYS A 261 -11.96 8.60 -15.65
C LYS A 261 -13.42 8.87 -16.01
N GLU A 262 -14.30 7.86 -15.90
CA GLU A 262 -15.74 8.04 -16.18
C GLU A 262 -16.47 8.75 -15.02
N MET A 263 -15.83 8.86 -13.85
CA MET A 263 -16.41 9.42 -12.63
C MET A 263 -15.97 10.86 -12.32
N MET A 264 -14.98 11.37 -13.06
CA MET A 264 -14.50 12.75 -13.00
C MET A 264 -15.05 13.54 -14.19
#